data_AF-A0A388MD14-F1
#
_entry.id   AF-A0A388MD14-F1
#
_cell.length_a   1.000
_cell.length_b   1.000
_cell.length_c   1.000
_cell.angle_alpha   90.00
_cell.angle_beta   90.00
_cell.angle_gamma   90.00
#
_symmetry.space_group_name_H-M   'P 1'
#
loop_
_entity.id
_entity.type
_entity.pdbx_description
1 polymer ?
#
loop_
_entity_poly.entity_id
_entity_poly.type
_entity_poly.pdbx_seq_one_letter_code
_entity_poly.pdbx_strand_id
1 'polypeptide(L)'
;MGVLGIRRGGGGSMGGETDEDELRVRRDPSEGEGEVINGRGWATVLRQSVLFRWRSRSLLLAVLIVALCCGLDGRLGVGSGVRLMTLAEGRPLVSRSLSGGTVLGERFLQATLPRATCVTILNSSIITSCSPVVEHLPPSVLFAGLPDDAACQFAIRNLVLRPDGSEVYYVATDACNKGTNPFAPDIVSVQSILKASLGSSSMGSVALPTQQSEAGEEFLVSYMWPTSSPSGAPPRVPTVANATQGQAMAHAYTAALSDDGRSLIVGASPDPVTETSWIVSLDVETGVRSSIPISAATIYGLAFNPNHTELYIADTEEPPRLLLAHVNGSSPLPPSFNASLFLTLHPGNFSTPKFGPYSMAANGTCMYLMDVRLGQVWALDTASRQLTLIVGKEAPIAAQFEDTLGELVTTSDGRSVFFTSLGGTLHLLTLDSACGTPLSYQIVARMVDNYLVGLAISPDVEYLYVGTGDGHILRLGLGELP
;
A
#
# COMPACT_ATOMS: atom_id res chain seq x y z
N MET A 1 -3.85 67.12 -16.73
CA MET A 1 -3.45 67.06 -18.15
C MET A 1 -4.16 65.87 -18.79
N GLY A 2 -5.02 66.13 -19.80
CA GLY A 2 -5.82 65.22 -20.67
C GLY A 2 -6.60 64.08 -19.99
N VAL A 3 -7.94 64.00 -19.90
CA VAL A 3 -9.11 64.34 -20.75
C VAL A 3 -9.21 63.59 -22.08
N LEU A 4 -10.40 62.98 -22.26
CA LEU A 4 -11.05 62.35 -23.45
C LEU A 4 -10.96 60.81 -23.44
N GLY A 5 -12.03 60.01 -23.34
CA GLY A 5 -13.46 60.24 -23.59
C GLY A 5 -13.85 59.77 -24.99
N ILE A 6 -14.89 58.92 -25.09
CA ILE A 6 -15.93 58.72 -26.15
C ILE A 6 -16.43 57.26 -26.03
N ARG A 7 -17.69 56.90 -25.70
CA ARG A 7 -19.08 57.21 -26.12
C ARG A 7 -19.64 56.20 -27.14
N ARG A 8 -20.64 55.44 -26.65
CA ARG A 8 -21.90 54.91 -27.26
C ARG A 8 -22.01 54.50 -28.74
N GLY A 9 -22.72 53.38 -28.90
CA GLY A 9 -23.70 53.06 -29.98
C GLY A 9 -23.73 51.54 -30.19
N GLY A 10 -24.84 50.79 -30.23
CA GLY A 10 -26.25 51.09 -30.40
C GLY A 10 -26.81 50.29 -31.58
N GLY A 11 -27.73 49.34 -31.33
CA GLY A 11 -28.86 48.99 -32.22
C GLY A 11 -28.78 47.78 -33.17
N GLY A 12 -29.91 47.05 -33.23
CA GLY A 12 -30.40 46.21 -34.36
C GLY A 12 -30.01 44.73 -34.30
N SER A 13 -30.87 43.75 -34.00
CA SER A 13 -32.11 43.26 -34.66
C SER A 13 -31.92 42.79 -36.10
N MET A 14 -32.00 41.48 -36.34
CA MET A 14 -32.84 40.84 -37.37
C MET A 14 -32.73 39.30 -37.28
N GLY A 15 -33.87 38.63 -37.48
CA GLY A 15 -34.00 37.18 -37.50
C GLY A 15 -33.51 36.53 -38.80
N GLY A 16 -33.54 35.21 -38.81
CA GLY A 16 -33.21 34.36 -39.94
C GLY A 16 -33.63 32.93 -39.63
N GLU A 17 -34.87 32.64 -40.00
CA GLU A 17 -35.54 31.34 -40.05
C GLU A 17 -35.22 30.71 -41.41
N THR A 18 -34.78 29.45 -41.44
CA THR A 18 -34.83 28.56 -42.62
C THR A 18 -34.78 27.09 -42.19
N ASP A 19 -35.94 26.43 -42.33
CA ASP A 19 -36.23 25.12 -42.96
C ASP A 19 -35.05 24.17 -43.24
N GLU A 20 -35.11 22.94 -42.69
CA GLU A 20 -35.68 21.72 -43.32
C GLU A 20 -34.89 21.24 -44.55
N ASP A 21 -34.23 20.08 -44.42
CA ASP A 21 -34.32 19.08 -45.49
C ASP A 21 -34.13 17.65 -44.95
N GLU A 22 -35.16 16.84 -45.24
CA GLU A 22 -35.26 15.40 -45.09
C GLU A 22 -34.19 14.69 -45.93
N LEU A 23 -33.60 13.61 -45.39
CA LEU A 23 -33.12 12.51 -46.23
C LEU A 23 -33.41 11.16 -45.56
N ARG A 24 -34.60 10.65 -45.90
CA ARG A 24 -35.01 9.25 -45.78
C ARG A 24 -34.11 8.38 -46.65
N VAL A 25 -33.53 7.33 -46.07
CA VAL A 25 -33.16 6.12 -46.80
C VAL A 25 -33.78 4.91 -46.10
N ARG A 26 -34.83 4.37 -46.72
CA ARG A 26 -35.34 3.01 -46.48
C ARG A 26 -34.44 2.02 -47.22
N ARG A 27 -33.98 0.98 -46.53
CA ARG A 27 -33.90 -0.38 -47.09
C ARG A 27 -34.20 -1.38 -45.97
N ASP A 28 -35.05 -2.32 -46.32
CA ASP A 28 -35.59 -3.41 -45.51
C ASP A 28 -35.17 -4.74 -46.19
N PRO A 29 -35.44 -5.92 -45.62
CA PRO A 29 -34.41 -6.83 -45.12
C PRO A 29 -34.26 -8.10 -45.97
N SER A 30 -33.15 -8.81 -45.80
CA SER A 30 -33.09 -10.23 -46.16
C SER A 30 -32.06 -10.99 -45.32
N GLU A 31 -32.52 -12.14 -44.85
CA GLU A 31 -31.87 -13.21 -44.09
C GLU A 31 -30.56 -13.71 -44.70
N GLY A 32 -29.73 -14.34 -43.86
CA GLY A 32 -28.64 -15.19 -44.35
C GLY A 32 -27.59 -15.51 -43.28
N GLU A 33 -27.76 -16.67 -42.65
CA GLU A 33 -26.78 -17.37 -41.82
C GLU A 33 -25.38 -17.43 -42.44
N GLY A 34 -24.34 -17.43 -41.61
CA GLY A 34 -22.98 -17.79 -42.01
C GLY A 34 -21.90 -17.20 -41.10
N GLU A 35 -21.75 -17.73 -39.89
CA GLU A 35 -20.54 -17.53 -39.10
C GLU A 35 -19.35 -18.18 -39.83
N VAL A 36 -18.47 -17.34 -40.37
CA VAL A 36 -17.10 -17.69 -40.74
C VAL A 36 -16.17 -16.93 -39.81
N ILE A 37 -15.73 -17.61 -38.75
CA ILE A 37 -14.71 -17.12 -37.82
C ILE A 37 -13.36 -17.15 -38.55
N ASN A 38 -12.96 -16.02 -39.12
CA ASN A 38 -11.61 -15.80 -39.62
C ASN A 38 -10.74 -15.24 -38.51
N GLY A 39 -9.72 -16.02 -38.14
CA GLY A 39 -8.77 -15.70 -37.09
C GLY A 39 -7.89 -14.48 -37.39
N ARG A 40 -7.70 -13.65 -36.37
CA ARG A 40 -6.53 -12.80 -36.11
C ARG A 40 -6.72 -12.17 -34.74
N GLY A 41 -5.76 -12.37 -33.82
CA GLY A 41 -5.78 -11.67 -32.54
C GLY A 41 -5.01 -12.29 -31.37
N TRP A 42 -4.08 -13.22 -31.58
CA TRP A 42 -3.21 -13.71 -30.50
C TRP A 42 -1.81 -13.13 -30.67
N ALA A 43 -1.62 -11.85 -30.32
CA ALA A 43 -0.30 -11.23 -30.32
C ALA A 43 0.01 -10.41 -29.05
N THR A 44 -0.91 -10.31 -28.08
CA THR A 44 -0.72 -9.42 -26.92
C THR A 44 -0.43 -10.14 -25.60
N VAL A 45 -0.49 -11.47 -25.54
CA VAL A 45 -0.32 -12.24 -24.28
C VAL A 45 1.08 -12.86 -24.11
N LEU A 46 1.99 -12.75 -25.09
CA LEU A 46 3.32 -13.38 -25.03
C LEU A 46 4.51 -12.43 -24.76
N ARG A 47 4.28 -11.14 -24.47
CA ARG A 47 5.38 -10.19 -24.18
C ARG A 47 5.78 -10.06 -22.71
N GLN A 48 4.94 -10.48 -21.76
CA GLN A 48 5.33 -10.46 -20.34
C GLN A 48 6.22 -11.64 -19.91
N SER A 49 6.36 -12.70 -20.72
CA SER A 49 7.18 -13.87 -20.39
C SER A 49 8.67 -13.74 -20.75
N VAL A 50 9.09 -12.66 -21.41
CA VAL A 50 10.47 -12.50 -21.91
C VAL A 50 11.40 -11.87 -20.87
N LEU A 51 10.88 -11.11 -19.90
CA LEU A 51 11.69 -10.45 -18.86
C LEU A 51 12.06 -11.38 -17.69
N PHE A 52 11.36 -12.52 -17.51
CA PHE A 52 11.73 -13.53 -16.51
C PHE A 52 12.85 -14.49 -16.97
N ARG A 53 13.20 -14.48 -18.26
CA ARG A 53 14.23 -15.39 -18.82
C ARG A 53 15.67 -14.92 -18.64
N TRP A 54 15.90 -13.68 -18.18
CA TRP A 54 17.26 -13.11 -18.09
C TRP A 54 17.98 -13.39 -16.76
N ARG A 55 17.26 -13.58 -15.64
CA ARG A 55 17.88 -13.91 -14.34
C ARG A 55 18.24 -15.39 -14.16
N SER A 56 17.61 -16.30 -14.92
CA SER A 56 17.87 -17.75 -14.81
C SER A 56 19.20 -18.19 -15.44
N ARG A 57 19.67 -17.51 -16.50
CA ARG A 57 20.88 -17.94 -17.23
C ARG A 57 22.18 -17.67 -16.45
N SER A 58 22.24 -16.59 -15.66
CA SER A 58 23.43 -16.27 -14.87
C SER A 58 23.63 -17.22 -13.67
N LEU A 59 22.53 -17.68 -13.06
CA LEU A 59 22.56 -18.66 -11.96
C LEU A 59 22.93 -20.05 -12.47
N LEU A 60 22.39 -20.47 -13.61
CA LEU A 60 22.75 -21.75 -14.24
C LEU A 60 24.22 -21.77 -14.68
N LEU A 61 24.74 -20.64 -15.19
CA LEU A 61 26.16 -20.53 -15.54
C LEU A 61 27.07 -20.56 -14.31
N ALA A 62 26.69 -19.90 -13.21
CA ALA A 62 27.46 -19.93 -11.96
C ALA A 62 27.49 -21.35 -11.35
N VAL A 63 26.37 -22.07 -11.35
CA VAL A 63 26.30 -23.47 -10.89
C VAL A 63 27.10 -24.40 -11.79
N LEU A 64 27.07 -24.18 -13.12
CA LEU A 64 27.86 -24.98 -14.07
C LEU A 64 29.37 -24.72 -13.92
N ILE A 65 29.76 -23.47 -13.64
CA ILE A 65 31.16 -23.09 -13.37
C ILE A 65 31.64 -23.71 -12.06
N VAL A 66 30.82 -23.70 -10.99
CA VAL A 66 31.17 -24.37 -9.73
C VAL A 66 31.29 -25.88 -9.92
N ALA A 67 30.39 -26.50 -10.69
CA ALA A 67 30.46 -27.94 -10.99
C ALA A 67 31.69 -28.32 -11.83
N LEU A 68 32.10 -27.45 -12.77
CA LEU A 68 33.28 -27.66 -13.61
C LEU A 68 34.59 -27.34 -12.88
N CYS A 69 34.60 -26.38 -11.96
CA CYS A 69 35.79 -26.00 -11.20
C CYS A 69 36.04 -26.90 -9.98
N CYS A 70 35.02 -27.58 -9.44
CA CYS A 70 35.15 -28.39 -8.23
C CYS A 70 35.40 -29.90 -8.47
N GLY A 71 35.77 -30.32 -9.68
CA GLY A 71 36.34 -31.64 -9.98
C GLY A 71 35.80 -32.80 -9.12
N LEU A 72 34.59 -33.29 -9.41
CA LEU A 72 34.03 -34.49 -8.79
C LEU A 72 34.77 -35.74 -9.29
N ASP A 73 35.99 -35.95 -8.79
CA ASP A 73 36.68 -37.23 -8.79
C ASP A 73 36.40 -37.92 -7.45
N GLY A 74 35.44 -38.85 -7.46
CA GLY A 74 35.01 -39.57 -6.25
C GLY A 74 34.52 -40.98 -6.56
N ARG A 75 35.47 -41.90 -6.70
CA ARG A 75 35.27 -43.35 -6.83
C ARG A 75 34.31 -43.90 -5.77
N LEU A 76 33.26 -44.60 -6.22
CA LEU A 76 32.44 -45.46 -5.37
C LEU A 76 33.23 -46.72 -5.01
N GLY A 77 33.79 -46.74 -3.80
CA GLY A 77 34.40 -47.91 -3.18
C GLY A 77 33.36 -48.78 -2.48
N VAL A 78 33.26 -50.02 -2.93
CA VAL A 78 32.59 -51.14 -2.27
C VAL A 78 33.33 -51.45 -0.96
N GLY A 79 32.62 -51.48 0.17
CA GLY A 79 33.24 -51.73 1.48
C GLY A 79 32.24 -52.14 2.57
N SER A 80 32.10 -53.45 2.71
CA SER A 80 31.42 -54.22 3.76
C SER A 80 31.55 -53.68 5.19
N GLY A 81 30.41 -53.57 5.87
CA GLY A 81 30.17 -54.10 7.22
C GLY A 81 30.69 -53.29 8.41
N VAL A 82 29.79 -52.97 9.36
CA VAL A 82 29.92 -53.26 10.81
C VAL A 82 28.71 -52.67 11.58
N ARG A 83 27.98 -53.59 12.20
CA ARG A 83 27.17 -53.54 13.45
C ARG A 83 26.35 -52.27 13.79
N LEU A 84 25.03 -52.43 13.64
CA LEU A 84 24.00 -51.82 14.50
C LEU A 84 24.16 -52.32 15.95
N MET A 85 24.18 -51.41 16.92
CA MET A 85 23.75 -51.70 18.29
C MET A 85 22.36 -51.10 18.52
N THR A 86 21.42 -52.00 18.77
CA THR A 86 20.11 -51.75 19.37
C THR A 86 20.22 -51.95 20.89
N LEU A 87 19.70 -50.99 21.66
CA LEU A 87 19.23 -51.14 23.05
C LEU A 87 18.16 -50.05 23.20
N ALA A 88 16.84 -50.29 23.15
CA ALA A 88 16.00 -51.12 24.02
C ALA A 88 16.06 -50.68 25.49
N GLU A 89 15.12 -49.82 25.89
CA GLU A 89 14.45 -49.94 27.20
C GLU A 89 13.07 -49.30 27.14
N GLY A 90 12.05 -50.15 27.27
CA GLY A 90 10.66 -49.74 27.41
C GLY A 90 10.22 -49.79 28.86
N ARG A 91 9.16 -49.04 29.18
CA ARG A 91 8.17 -49.44 30.19
C ARG A 91 6.76 -49.06 29.74
N PRO A 92 5.75 -49.90 30.05
CA PRO A 92 4.41 -49.80 29.52
C PRO A 92 3.51 -48.94 30.43
N LEU A 93 2.62 -48.15 29.84
CA LEU A 93 1.48 -47.60 30.56
C LEU A 93 0.17 -48.15 29.98
N VAL A 94 -0.37 -49.06 30.78
CA VAL A 94 -1.76 -49.45 30.98
C VAL A 94 -2.79 -48.62 30.21
N SER A 95 -3.48 -49.27 29.28
CA SER A 95 -4.73 -48.79 28.70
C SER A 95 -5.85 -48.88 29.73
N ARG A 96 -6.46 -47.74 30.05
CA ARG A 96 -7.75 -47.69 30.76
C ARG A 96 -8.77 -47.01 29.85
N SER A 97 -9.62 -47.85 29.28
CA SER A 97 -10.86 -47.47 28.62
C SER A 97 -11.78 -46.79 29.63
N LEU A 98 -12.21 -45.57 29.33
CA LEU A 98 -13.37 -44.93 29.93
C LEU A 98 -14.09 -44.15 28.84
N SER A 99 -15.20 -44.76 28.43
CA SER A 99 -16.28 -44.22 27.61
C SER A 99 -16.96 -43.03 28.29
N GLY A 100 -17.27 -41.99 27.51
CA GLY A 100 -18.40 -41.10 27.80
C GLY A 100 -18.14 -39.61 27.63
N GLY A 101 -18.69 -39.03 26.55
CA GLY A 101 -19.09 -37.63 26.49
C GLY A 101 -18.13 -36.67 25.77
N THR A 102 -18.13 -36.69 24.43
CA THR A 102 -17.55 -35.62 23.62
C THR A 102 -18.52 -34.45 23.50
N VAL A 103 -18.33 -33.44 24.35
CA VAL A 103 -18.61 -32.04 24.01
C VAL A 103 -17.28 -31.46 23.55
N LEU A 104 -17.06 -31.43 22.23
CA LEU A 104 -15.91 -30.78 21.61
C LEU A 104 -16.12 -29.26 21.68
N GLY A 105 -15.76 -28.69 22.82
CA GLY A 105 -15.36 -27.29 22.87
C GLY A 105 -13.96 -27.20 22.31
N GLU A 106 -13.83 -26.90 21.02
CA GLU A 106 -12.56 -26.53 20.40
C GLU A 106 -12.06 -25.24 21.06
N ARG A 107 -11.29 -25.41 22.13
CA ARG A 107 -10.34 -24.39 22.56
C ARG A 107 -9.23 -24.41 21.53
N PHE A 108 -9.37 -23.59 20.48
CA PHE A 108 -8.22 -23.18 19.68
C PHE A 108 -7.14 -22.73 20.67
N LEU A 109 -6.00 -23.42 20.65
CA LEU A 109 -4.80 -22.94 21.31
C LEU A 109 -4.45 -21.62 20.63
N GLN A 110 -4.84 -20.50 21.24
CA GLN A 110 -4.23 -19.21 20.92
C GLN A 110 -2.75 -19.38 21.24
N ALA A 111 -1.94 -19.69 20.22
CA ALA A 111 -0.51 -19.54 20.31
C ALA A 111 -0.29 -18.10 20.77
N THR A 112 0.30 -17.94 21.96
CA THR A 112 0.70 -16.61 22.44
C THR A 112 1.64 -16.03 21.39
N LEU A 113 1.12 -15.08 20.60
CA LEU A 113 1.92 -14.34 19.65
C LEU A 113 3.08 -13.70 20.42
N PRO A 114 4.31 -13.71 19.89
CA PRO A 114 5.42 -13.05 20.52
C PRO A 114 5.05 -11.58 20.75
N ARG A 115 5.18 -11.14 22.01
CA ARG A 115 4.91 -9.76 22.43
C ARG A 115 5.59 -8.80 21.46
N ALA A 116 4.86 -7.81 20.95
CA ALA A 116 5.34 -6.81 19.99
C ALA A 116 6.77 -6.35 20.34
N THR A 117 7.74 -6.72 19.51
CA THR A 117 9.12 -6.28 19.69
C THR A 117 9.27 -4.90 19.06
N CYS A 118 9.65 -3.94 19.88
CA CYS A 118 10.05 -2.62 19.43
C CYS A 118 11.25 -2.71 18.47
N VAL A 119 11.40 -1.71 17.58
CA VAL A 119 12.56 -1.59 16.69
C VAL A 119 13.86 -1.39 17.48
N THR A 120 14.97 -1.87 16.92
CA THR A 120 16.31 -1.48 17.35
C THR A 120 16.58 -0.05 16.91
N ILE A 121 16.71 0.87 17.87
CA ILE A 121 17.07 2.26 17.63
C ILE A 121 18.57 2.33 17.30
N LEU A 122 18.90 2.83 16.11
CA LEU A 122 20.28 2.95 15.63
C LEU A 122 20.84 4.36 15.84
N ASN A 123 19.97 5.36 15.89
CA ASN A 123 20.34 6.74 16.20
C ASN A 123 19.39 7.31 17.26
N SER A 124 19.85 7.33 18.52
CA SER A 124 19.04 7.78 19.66
C SER A 124 18.87 9.30 19.76
N SER A 125 19.61 10.10 18.98
CA SER A 125 19.36 11.54 18.90
C SER A 125 18.17 11.87 18.01
N ILE A 126 17.87 11.00 17.03
CA ILE A 126 16.72 11.14 16.12
C ILE A 126 15.52 10.38 16.64
N ILE A 127 15.70 9.12 17.07
CA ILE A 127 14.63 8.28 17.62
C ILE A 127 14.88 8.08 19.11
N THR A 128 14.09 8.73 19.95
CA THR A 128 14.32 8.80 21.40
C THR A 128 13.64 7.69 22.17
N SER A 129 12.56 7.12 21.62
CA SER A 129 11.76 6.09 22.27
C SER A 129 10.99 5.25 21.26
N CYS A 130 10.45 4.13 21.71
CA CYS A 130 9.60 3.27 20.89
C CYS A 130 8.65 2.46 21.76
N SER A 131 7.37 2.48 21.40
CA SER A 131 6.29 1.79 22.12
C SER A 131 5.26 1.23 21.14
N PRO A 132 4.82 -0.03 21.26
CA PRO A 132 3.66 -0.51 20.52
C PRO A 132 2.39 0.19 21.02
N VAL A 133 1.52 0.61 20.11
CA VAL A 133 0.27 1.33 20.43
C VAL A 133 -0.99 0.64 19.89
N VAL A 134 -0.84 -0.17 18.83
CA VAL A 134 -1.93 -0.96 18.24
C VAL A 134 -1.40 -2.36 17.92
N GLU A 135 -2.25 -3.37 18.14
CA GLU A 135 -2.02 -4.78 17.79
C GLU A 135 -3.25 -5.28 17.02
N HIS A 136 -3.08 -5.52 15.73
CA HIS A 136 -4.09 -6.07 14.83
C HIS A 136 -4.05 -7.59 14.87
N LEU A 137 -5.21 -8.18 15.12
CA LEU A 137 -5.40 -9.62 15.05
C LEU A 137 -6.15 -9.99 13.76
N PRO A 138 -5.54 -10.81 12.88
CA PRO A 138 -6.19 -11.25 11.64
C PRO A 138 -7.50 -11.99 11.92
N PRO A 139 -8.52 -11.83 11.06
CA PRO A 139 -9.80 -12.49 11.27
C PRO A 139 -9.68 -14.00 11.13
N SER A 140 -10.34 -14.75 12.03
CA SER A 140 -10.26 -16.22 12.08
C SER A 140 -10.67 -16.92 10.78
N VAL A 141 -11.54 -16.30 9.96
CA VAL A 141 -11.95 -16.83 8.66
C VAL A 141 -10.78 -17.03 7.71
N LEU A 142 -9.71 -16.24 7.83
CA LEU A 142 -8.54 -16.34 6.97
C LEU A 142 -7.85 -17.70 7.16
N PHE A 143 -7.87 -18.22 8.38
CA PHE A 143 -7.25 -19.50 8.73
C PHE A 143 -8.14 -20.72 8.47
N ALA A 144 -9.42 -20.50 8.13
CA ALA A 144 -10.36 -21.58 7.90
C ALA A 144 -9.96 -22.44 6.69
N GLY A 145 -9.53 -23.67 6.95
CA GLY A 145 -9.11 -24.61 5.90
C GLY A 145 -7.69 -24.36 5.36
N LEU A 146 -6.89 -23.54 6.05
CA LEU A 146 -5.44 -23.50 5.83
C LEU A 146 -4.76 -24.67 6.56
N PRO A 147 -3.66 -25.20 6.01
CA PRO A 147 -2.83 -26.15 6.75
C PRO A 147 -2.14 -25.46 7.94
N ASP A 148 -1.81 -26.22 8.99
CA ASP A 148 -1.20 -25.68 10.23
C ASP A 148 0.16 -24.99 10.00
N ASP A 149 0.84 -25.33 8.90
CA ASP A 149 2.14 -24.77 8.49
C ASP A 149 2.01 -23.69 7.40
N ALA A 150 0.79 -23.19 7.15
CA ALA A 150 0.58 -22.12 6.18
C ALA A 150 1.40 -20.87 6.56
N ALA A 151 2.24 -20.42 5.62
CA ALA A 151 2.95 -19.17 5.76
C ALA A 151 1.99 -17.99 5.58
N CYS A 152 1.78 -17.23 6.64
CA CYS A 152 0.98 -16.01 6.64
C CYS A 152 1.87 -14.76 6.78
N GLN A 153 1.42 -13.68 6.17
CA GLN A 153 2.03 -12.37 6.20
C GLN A 153 0.94 -11.35 6.54
N PHE A 154 1.28 -10.41 7.42
CA PHE A 154 0.39 -9.35 7.85
C PHE A 154 1.03 -8.02 7.48
N ALA A 155 0.25 -6.98 7.21
CA ALA A 155 0.83 -5.69 6.87
C ALA A 155 -0.11 -4.57 7.28
N ILE A 156 0.35 -3.72 8.20
CA ILE A 156 -0.31 -2.46 8.50
C ILE A 156 0.33 -1.34 7.68
N ARG A 157 -0.46 -0.73 6.80
CA ARG A 157 -0.02 0.31 5.85
C ARG A 157 -1.01 1.47 5.80
N ASN A 158 -0.59 2.56 5.16
CA ASN A 158 -1.35 3.80 5.00
C ASN A 158 -1.93 4.32 6.30
N LEU A 159 -1.04 4.62 7.22
CA LEU A 159 -1.40 5.24 8.47
C LEU A 159 -1.89 6.66 8.20
N VAL A 160 -3.08 7.01 8.66
CA VAL A 160 -3.67 8.35 8.56
C VAL A 160 -4.11 8.78 9.94
N LEU A 161 -3.47 9.80 10.48
CA LEU A 161 -3.79 10.39 11.78
C LEU A 161 -4.91 11.41 11.65
N ARG A 162 -5.78 11.43 12.65
CA ARG A 162 -6.67 12.57 12.88
C ARG A 162 -5.83 13.81 13.23
N PRO A 163 -6.23 15.04 12.84
CA PRO A 163 -5.45 16.26 13.11
C PRO A 163 -5.16 16.54 14.59
N ASP A 164 -5.99 16.02 15.50
CA ASP A 164 -5.78 16.13 16.95
C ASP A 164 -4.87 15.03 17.53
N GLY A 165 -4.40 14.10 16.70
CA GLY A 165 -3.56 12.97 17.09
C GLY A 165 -4.28 11.92 17.95
N SER A 166 -5.60 12.02 18.14
CA SER A 166 -6.36 11.12 19.02
C SER A 166 -6.65 9.75 18.41
N GLU A 167 -6.60 9.65 17.08
CA GLU A 167 -6.94 8.44 16.35
C GLU A 167 -6.00 8.23 15.17
N VAL A 168 -5.80 6.95 14.84
CA VAL A 168 -5.14 6.50 13.62
C VAL A 168 -6.09 5.62 12.82
N TYR A 169 -6.17 5.88 11.53
CA TYR A 169 -6.79 5.02 10.54
C TYR A 169 -5.71 4.27 9.77
N TYR A 170 -5.96 3.03 9.42
CA TYR A 170 -4.97 2.22 8.70
C TYR A 170 -5.62 1.13 7.87
N VAL A 171 -4.86 0.64 6.90
CA VAL A 171 -5.22 -0.52 6.08
C VAL A 171 -4.42 -1.72 6.57
N ALA A 172 -5.10 -2.73 7.10
CA ALA A 172 -4.51 -4.02 7.42
C ALA A 172 -4.74 -4.99 6.26
N THR A 173 -3.67 -5.61 5.78
CA THR A 173 -3.71 -6.66 4.77
C THR A 173 -3.15 -7.94 5.36
N ASP A 174 -3.98 -8.97 5.42
CA ASP A 174 -3.63 -10.29 5.93
C ASP A 174 -3.64 -11.25 4.75
N ALA A 175 -2.54 -11.94 4.50
CA ALA A 175 -2.42 -12.87 3.38
C ALA A 175 -1.75 -14.16 3.83
N CYS A 176 -2.27 -15.29 3.36
CA CYS A 176 -1.69 -16.59 3.64
C CYS A 176 -1.53 -17.38 2.35
N ASN A 177 -0.43 -18.13 2.26
CA ASN A 177 -0.25 -19.09 1.17
C ASN A 177 -0.97 -20.39 1.52
N LYS A 178 -2.04 -20.69 0.79
CA LYS A 178 -2.80 -21.94 0.91
C LYS A 178 -2.14 -23.10 0.16
N GLY A 179 -1.28 -22.80 -0.80
CA GLY A 179 -0.66 -23.80 -1.67
C GLY A 179 0.67 -24.31 -1.11
N THR A 180 0.87 -25.63 -1.21
CA THR A 180 2.21 -26.24 -1.08
C THR A 180 3.08 -25.98 -2.31
N ASN A 181 2.50 -25.45 -3.40
CA ASN A 181 3.22 -25.16 -4.63
C ASN A 181 3.97 -23.82 -4.52
N PRO A 182 5.31 -23.82 -4.45
CA PRO A 182 6.09 -22.60 -4.36
C PRO A 182 6.06 -21.76 -5.65
N PHE A 183 5.60 -22.33 -6.78
CA PHE A 183 5.61 -21.66 -8.09
C PHE A 183 4.27 -21.01 -8.47
N ALA A 184 3.19 -21.40 -7.80
CA ALA A 184 1.85 -20.84 -8.01
C ALA A 184 1.16 -20.80 -6.65
N PRO A 185 1.56 -19.86 -5.78
CA PRO A 185 0.97 -19.77 -4.45
C PRO A 185 -0.52 -19.46 -4.60
N ASP A 186 -1.36 -20.30 -4.01
CA ASP A 186 -2.78 -20.03 -3.87
C ASP A 186 -2.91 -19.05 -2.69
N ILE A 187 -2.72 -17.77 -2.99
CA ILE A 187 -2.76 -16.71 -1.98
C ILE A 187 -4.22 -16.41 -1.68
N VAL A 188 -4.58 -16.60 -0.42
CA VAL A 188 -5.81 -16.06 0.14
C VAL A 188 -5.48 -14.79 0.89
N SER A 189 -6.29 -13.76 0.73
CA SER A 189 -6.08 -12.50 1.46
C SER A 189 -7.39 -11.91 1.97
N VAL A 190 -7.27 -11.16 3.06
CA VAL A 190 -8.31 -10.30 3.60
C VAL A 190 -7.71 -8.91 3.76
N GLN A 191 -8.48 -7.89 3.44
CA GLN A 191 -8.11 -6.51 3.72
C GLN A 191 -9.21 -5.82 4.52
N SER A 192 -8.77 -5.06 5.51
CA SER A 192 -9.63 -4.26 6.38
C SER A 192 -9.10 -2.84 6.50
N ILE A 193 -10.03 -1.91 6.64
CA ILE A 193 -9.78 -0.51 6.99
C ILE A 193 -10.28 -0.35 8.42
N LEU A 194 -9.37 0.00 9.32
CA LEU A 194 -9.60 0.08 10.75
C LEU A 194 -9.32 1.50 11.26
N LYS A 195 -9.88 1.79 12.44
CA LYS A 195 -9.52 2.95 13.25
C LYS A 195 -9.13 2.48 14.65
N ALA A 196 -8.15 3.12 15.26
CA ALA A 196 -7.73 2.85 16.63
C ALA A 196 -7.52 4.17 17.38
N SER A 197 -7.91 4.19 18.65
CA SER A 197 -7.66 5.33 19.53
C SER A 197 -6.21 5.33 20.00
N LEU A 198 -5.50 6.43 19.76
CA LEU A 198 -4.19 6.71 20.30
C LEU A 198 -4.42 7.42 21.63
N GLY A 199 -4.54 6.66 22.72
CA GLY A 199 -4.93 7.19 24.03
C GLY A 199 -4.21 8.50 24.37
N SER A 200 -4.98 9.53 24.78
CA SER A 200 -4.42 10.82 25.19
C SER A 200 -3.49 10.61 26.37
N SER A 201 -2.21 10.44 26.06
CA SER A 201 -1.13 10.48 27.04
C SER A 201 -0.98 11.95 27.44
N SER A 202 -1.95 12.45 28.21
CA SER A 202 -1.91 13.77 28.82
C SER A 202 -0.60 13.88 29.59
N MET A 203 0.32 14.69 29.06
CA MET A 203 1.57 15.08 29.69
C MET A 203 1.24 15.62 31.10
N GLY A 204 1.47 14.83 32.15
CA GLY A 204 1.30 15.35 33.51
C GLY A 204 1.29 14.37 34.67
N SER A 205 1.03 13.07 34.46
CA SER A 205 0.98 12.14 35.59
C SER A 205 2.18 11.20 35.61
N VAL A 206 3.12 11.47 36.53
CA VAL A 206 4.25 10.62 36.90
C VAL A 206 3.74 9.41 37.71
N ALA A 207 2.76 8.69 37.18
CA ALA A 207 2.37 7.39 37.70
C ALA A 207 3.24 6.33 37.00
N LEU A 208 3.91 5.50 37.82
CA LEU A 208 4.71 4.37 37.35
C LEU A 208 3.95 3.57 36.28
N PRO A 209 4.61 3.17 35.18
CA PRO A 209 3.96 2.43 34.10
C PRO A 209 3.56 1.06 34.64
N THR A 210 2.28 0.89 34.99
CA THR A 210 1.67 -0.44 35.01
C THR A 210 1.76 -0.97 33.59
N GLN A 211 2.57 -2.01 33.38
CA GLN A 211 2.92 -2.64 32.08
C GLN A 211 1.74 -3.28 31.31
N GLN A 212 0.50 -2.85 31.56
CA GLN A 212 -0.59 -3.03 30.63
C GLN A 212 -0.64 -1.78 29.78
N SER A 213 0.16 -1.78 28.71
CA SER A 213 -0.14 -0.94 27.55
C SER A 213 -1.59 -1.22 27.18
N GLU A 214 -2.48 -0.29 27.48
CA GLU A 214 -3.85 -0.31 26.97
C GLU A 214 -3.71 -0.15 25.45
N ALA A 215 -3.55 -1.28 24.75
CA ALA A 215 -3.65 -1.30 23.29
C ALA A 215 -4.97 -0.63 22.94
N GLY A 216 -4.93 0.36 22.04
CA GLY A 216 -6.12 1.11 21.66
C GLY A 216 -7.22 0.16 21.19
N GLU A 217 -8.47 0.44 21.55
CA GLU A 217 -9.61 -0.32 21.03
C GLU A 217 -9.66 -0.15 19.51
N GLU A 218 -9.54 -1.26 18.78
CA GLU A 218 -9.62 -1.29 17.32
C GLU A 218 -11.10 -1.35 16.90
N PHE A 219 -11.48 -0.48 15.96
CA PHE A 219 -12.81 -0.46 15.38
C PHE A 219 -12.74 -0.67 13.86
N LEU A 220 -13.51 -1.63 13.37
CA LEU A 220 -13.64 -1.89 11.95
C LEU A 220 -14.46 -0.80 11.25
N VAL A 221 -13.85 -0.10 10.29
CA VAL A 221 -14.55 0.83 9.40
C VAL A 221 -15.20 0.06 8.25
N SER A 222 -14.42 -0.74 7.53
CA SER A 222 -14.91 -1.59 6.42
C SER A 222 -13.93 -2.71 6.09
N TYR A 223 -14.43 -3.89 5.72
CA TYR A 223 -13.62 -4.84 4.93
C TYR A 223 -13.59 -4.42 3.45
N MET A 224 -12.67 -4.99 2.67
CA MET A 224 -12.69 -4.87 1.21
C MET A 224 -14.02 -5.32 0.61
N TRP A 225 -14.32 -4.82 -0.60
CA TRP A 225 -15.61 -5.01 -1.25
C TRP A 225 -15.49 -5.45 -2.70
N PRO A 226 -16.54 -6.07 -3.26
CA PRO A 226 -16.60 -6.37 -4.68
C PRO A 226 -16.55 -5.11 -5.54
N THR A 227 -15.83 -5.17 -6.66
CA THR A 227 -15.78 -4.06 -7.65
C THR A 227 -17.13 -3.81 -8.31
N SER A 228 -18.03 -4.80 -8.30
CA SER A 228 -19.42 -4.68 -8.75
C SER A 228 -20.32 -3.88 -7.79
N SER A 229 -19.85 -3.54 -6.59
CA SER A 229 -20.59 -2.76 -5.60
C SER A 229 -19.68 -1.75 -4.89
N PRO A 230 -19.14 -0.76 -5.63
CA PRO A 230 -18.14 0.16 -5.11
C PRO A 230 -18.73 1.14 -4.08
N SER A 231 -20.02 1.43 -4.14
CA SER A 231 -20.74 2.31 -3.19
C SER A 231 -21.72 1.53 -2.32
N GLY A 232 -22.09 2.07 -1.16
CA GLY A 232 -23.10 1.48 -0.27
C GLY A 232 -22.62 1.25 1.16
N ALA A 233 -23.32 0.41 1.91
CA ALA A 233 -22.95 0.04 3.28
C ALA A 233 -21.63 -0.75 3.31
N PRO A 234 -20.83 -0.63 4.38
CA PRO A 234 -19.60 -1.40 4.52
C PRO A 234 -19.90 -2.89 4.73
N PRO A 235 -19.18 -3.81 4.07
CA PRO A 235 -19.11 -5.20 4.44
C PRO A 235 -18.62 -5.31 5.89
N ARG A 236 -19.43 -5.95 6.72
CA ARG A 236 -19.12 -6.24 8.13
C ARG A 236 -18.56 -7.65 8.35
N VAL A 237 -18.54 -8.45 7.29
CA VAL A 237 -18.00 -9.81 7.31
C VAL A 237 -16.78 -9.82 6.39
N PRO A 238 -15.64 -10.37 6.85
CA PRO A 238 -14.47 -10.52 6.00
C PRO A 238 -14.77 -11.48 4.84
N THR A 239 -14.52 -11.02 3.61
CA THR A 239 -14.51 -11.87 2.43
C THR A 239 -13.07 -12.26 2.15
N VAL A 240 -12.80 -13.54 2.00
CA VAL A 240 -11.48 -14.03 1.60
C VAL A 240 -11.34 -13.88 0.08
N ALA A 241 -10.46 -13.00 -0.36
CA ALA A 241 -10.11 -12.89 -1.76
C ALA A 241 -9.21 -14.09 -2.13
N ASN A 242 -9.59 -14.80 -3.18
CA ASN A 242 -8.77 -15.83 -3.80
C ASN A 242 -8.64 -15.50 -5.29
N ALA A 243 -7.40 -15.42 -5.77
CA ALA A 243 -7.07 -15.09 -7.16
C ALA A 243 -7.79 -16.00 -8.20
N THR A 244 -8.21 -17.21 -7.79
CA THR A 244 -8.88 -18.18 -8.66
C THR A 244 -10.41 -18.12 -8.63
N GLN A 245 -11.04 -17.50 -7.62
CA GLN A 245 -12.49 -17.57 -7.40
C GLN A 245 -13.31 -16.48 -8.14
N GLY A 246 -12.67 -15.70 -9.00
CA GLY A 246 -13.33 -14.95 -10.08
C GLY A 246 -14.11 -13.69 -9.69
N GLN A 247 -14.37 -13.43 -8.41
CA GLN A 247 -14.92 -12.14 -7.97
C GLN A 247 -13.78 -11.14 -7.77
N ALA A 248 -13.73 -10.13 -8.64
CA ALA A 248 -12.77 -9.04 -8.51
C ALA A 248 -13.08 -8.20 -7.26
N MET A 249 -12.08 -8.05 -6.40
CA MET A 249 -12.17 -7.27 -5.16
C MET A 249 -11.50 -5.92 -5.34
N ALA A 250 -12.02 -4.90 -4.66
CA ALA A 250 -11.44 -3.57 -4.63
C ALA A 250 -10.43 -3.48 -3.49
N HIS A 251 -9.15 -3.35 -3.85
CA HIS A 251 -8.04 -3.22 -2.92
C HIS A 251 -7.73 -1.74 -2.66
N ALA A 252 -7.70 -1.36 -1.40
CA ALA A 252 -7.22 -0.08 -0.91
C ALA A 252 -5.69 -0.12 -0.73
N TYR A 253 -4.98 0.75 -1.44
CA TYR A 253 -3.52 0.89 -1.34
C TYR A 253 -3.06 2.23 -0.79
N THR A 254 -3.97 3.20 -0.69
CA THR A 254 -3.67 4.55 -0.20
C THR A 254 -4.93 5.23 0.30
N ALA A 255 -4.77 6.11 1.29
CA ALA A 255 -5.87 6.85 1.89
C ALA A 255 -5.40 8.22 2.41
N ALA A 256 -6.30 9.19 2.43
CA ALA A 256 -6.13 10.48 3.09
C ALA A 256 -7.40 10.84 3.85
N LEU A 257 -7.31 11.69 4.88
CA LEU A 257 -8.47 12.17 5.62
C LEU A 257 -9.05 13.41 4.94
N SER A 258 -10.37 13.54 4.90
CA SER A 258 -11.04 14.79 4.51
C SER A 258 -10.72 15.92 5.49
N ASP A 259 -10.87 17.16 5.03
CA ASP A 259 -10.58 18.37 5.81
C ASP A 259 -11.40 18.44 7.11
N ASP A 260 -12.66 17.98 7.07
CA ASP A 260 -13.56 17.91 8.22
C ASP A 260 -13.35 16.69 9.13
N GLY A 261 -12.42 15.80 8.77
CA GLY A 261 -12.12 14.58 9.53
C GLY A 261 -13.21 13.49 9.49
N ARG A 262 -14.27 13.67 8.70
CA ARG A 262 -15.45 12.77 8.70
C ARG A 262 -15.31 11.60 7.75
N SER A 263 -14.40 11.66 6.78
CA SER A 263 -14.21 10.58 5.83
C SER A 263 -12.75 10.32 5.47
N LEU A 264 -12.47 9.05 5.25
CA LEU A 264 -11.28 8.61 4.54
C LEU A 264 -11.56 8.64 3.05
N ILE A 265 -10.69 9.32 2.31
CA ILE A 265 -10.65 9.29 0.85
C ILE A 265 -9.64 8.23 0.46
N VAL A 266 -10.12 7.14 -0.14
CA VAL A 266 -9.36 5.92 -0.40
C VAL A 266 -9.20 5.72 -1.90
N GLY A 267 -7.97 5.43 -2.34
CA GLY A 267 -7.71 4.92 -3.68
C GLY A 267 -7.95 3.42 -3.72
N ALA A 268 -8.97 2.98 -4.46
CA ALA A 268 -9.36 1.58 -4.57
C ALA A 268 -9.20 1.08 -6.01
N SER A 269 -8.50 -0.03 -6.18
CA SER A 269 -8.23 -0.62 -7.50
C SER A 269 -8.66 -2.09 -7.56
N PRO A 270 -9.14 -2.56 -8.72
CA PRO A 270 -9.55 -3.94 -8.87
C PRO A 270 -8.34 -4.88 -8.92
N ASP A 271 -8.52 -6.10 -8.40
CA ASP A 271 -7.64 -7.24 -8.69
C ASP A 271 -8.48 -8.35 -9.37
N PRO A 272 -8.21 -8.71 -10.65
CA PRO A 272 -7.13 -8.22 -11.50
C PRO A 272 -7.27 -6.76 -11.93
N VAL A 273 -6.14 -6.13 -12.26
CA VAL A 273 -6.05 -4.73 -12.68
C VAL A 273 -6.86 -4.50 -13.96
N THR A 274 -7.60 -3.39 -14.00
CA THR A 274 -8.36 -2.91 -15.17
C THR A 274 -8.04 -1.44 -15.44
N GLU A 275 -8.61 -0.85 -16.49
CA GLU A 275 -8.46 0.59 -16.80
C GLU A 275 -9.29 1.52 -15.89
N THR A 276 -10.11 0.94 -14.99
CA THR A 276 -10.96 1.69 -14.06
C THR A 276 -10.59 1.38 -12.62
N SER A 277 -10.36 2.45 -11.86
CA SER A 277 -10.24 2.45 -10.40
C SER A 277 -11.25 3.42 -9.81
N TRP A 278 -11.31 3.49 -8.47
CA TRP A 278 -12.24 4.35 -7.75
C TRP A 278 -11.53 5.21 -6.72
N ILE A 279 -12.00 6.45 -6.60
CA ILE A 279 -11.77 7.27 -5.42
C ILE A 279 -13.00 7.14 -4.54
N VAL A 280 -12.80 6.62 -3.33
CA VAL A 280 -13.88 6.22 -2.43
C VAL A 280 -13.86 7.11 -1.20
N SER A 281 -14.95 7.83 -0.97
CA SER A 281 -15.21 8.51 0.29
C SER A 281 -15.86 7.51 1.25
N LEU A 282 -15.18 7.21 2.35
CA LEU A 282 -15.56 6.26 3.38
C LEU A 282 -15.83 7.02 4.69
N ASP A 283 -17.08 7.06 5.14
CA ASP A 283 -17.45 7.69 6.41
C ASP A 283 -16.82 6.94 7.60
N VAL A 284 -16.10 7.66 8.46
CA VAL A 284 -15.28 7.05 9.52
C VAL A 284 -16.09 6.48 10.70
N GLU A 285 -17.36 6.87 10.83
CA GLU A 285 -18.24 6.41 11.89
C GLU A 285 -19.11 5.23 11.44
N THR A 286 -19.68 5.34 10.25
CA THR A 286 -20.66 4.41 9.70
C THR A 286 -20.04 3.41 8.72
N GLY A 287 -18.88 3.72 8.15
CA GLY A 287 -18.23 2.98 7.07
C GLY A 287 -18.95 3.05 5.72
N VAL A 288 -19.97 3.91 5.58
CA VAL A 288 -20.69 4.08 4.31
C VAL A 288 -19.74 4.59 3.23
N ARG A 289 -19.85 4.00 2.04
CA ARG A 289 -19.02 4.31 0.87
C ARG A 289 -19.76 5.09 -0.20
N SER A 290 -19.10 6.11 -0.72
CA SER A 290 -19.44 6.80 -1.95
C SER A 290 -18.24 6.78 -2.89
N SER A 291 -18.38 6.11 -4.04
CA SER A 291 -17.27 5.87 -4.98
C SER A 291 -17.43 6.64 -6.28
N ILE A 292 -16.32 7.18 -6.76
CA ILE A 292 -16.21 7.94 -8.00
C ILE A 292 -15.25 7.17 -8.93
N PRO A 293 -15.73 6.64 -10.07
CA PRO A 293 -14.87 5.94 -11.00
C PRO A 293 -13.91 6.92 -11.69
N ILE A 294 -12.65 6.51 -11.87
CA ILE A 294 -11.63 7.25 -12.59
C ILE A 294 -10.91 6.33 -13.59
N SER A 295 -10.41 6.91 -14.69
CA SER A 295 -9.55 6.19 -15.64
C SER A 295 -8.14 6.08 -15.07
N ALA A 296 -7.87 4.97 -14.39
CA ALA A 296 -6.60 4.69 -13.74
C ALA A 296 -6.43 3.17 -13.51
N ALA A 297 -5.19 2.67 -13.68
CA ALA A 297 -4.85 1.27 -13.47
C ALA A 297 -4.86 0.87 -11.98
N THR A 298 -3.70 0.80 -11.31
CA THR A 298 -3.64 0.62 -9.84
C THR A 298 -3.20 1.91 -9.18
N ILE A 299 -4.00 2.42 -8.22
CA ILE A 299 -3.71 3.65 -7.49
C ILE A 299 -2.77 3.33 -6.32
N TYR A 300 -1.54 3.80 -6.37
CA TYR A 300 -0.56 3.61 -5.28
C TYR A 300 -0.28 4.88 -4.49
N GLY A 301 -0.66 6.06 -5.00
CA GLY A 301 -0.48 7.31 -4.27
C GLY A 301 -1.72 8.18 -4.29
N LEU A 302 -2.03 8.77 -3.13
CA LEU A 302 -3.15 9.67 -2.94
C LEU A 302 -2.84 10.64 -1.80
N ALA A 303 -2.97 11.94 -2.05
CA ALA A 303 -2.77 12.98 -1.06
C ALA A 303 -3.49 14.27 -1.47
N PHE A 304 -3.99 15.00 -0.48
CA PHE A 304 -4.43 16.37 -0.66
C PHE A 304 -3.23 17.32 -0.70
N ASN A 305 -3.38 18.47 -1.36
CA ASN A 305 -2.53 19.61 -1.04
C ASN A 305 -2.85 20.12 0.39
N PRO A 306 -1.97 20.94 1.02
CA PRO A 306 -2.18 21.38 2.40
C PRO A 306 -3.47 22.16 2.64
N ASN A 307 -4.02 22.80 1.61
CA ASN A 307 -5.28 23.54 1.69
C ASN A 307 -6.50 22.68 1.34
N HIS A 308 -6.33 21.38 1.06
CA HIS A 308 -7.38 20.44 0.71
C HIS A 308 -8.25 20.88 -0.50
N THR A 309 -7.69 21.65 -1.43
CA THR A 309 -8.36 22.10 -2.66
C THR A 309 -8.02 21.24 -3.88
N GLU A 310 -7.00 20.40 -3.75
CA GLU A 310 -6.47 19.58 -4.83
C GLU A 310 -6.16 18.18 -4.30
N LEU A 311 -6.51 17.16 -5.09
CA LEU A 311 -6.22 15.77 -4.83
C LEU A 311 -5.27 15.24 -5.89
N TYR A 312 -4.07 14.85 -5.47
CA TYR A 312 -3.06 14.20 -6.31
C TYR A 312 -3.26 12.70 -6.26
N ILE A 313 -3.17 12.04 -7.41
CA ILE A 313 -3.37 10.59 -7.54
C ILE A 313 -2.24 10.03 -8.42
N ALA A 314 -1.53 8.99 -7.95
CA ALA A 314 -0.57 8.24 -8.77
C ALA A 314 -1.14 6.88 -9.15
N ASP A 315 -1.04 6.54 -10.43
CA ASP A 315 -1.39 5.22 -10.95
C ASP A 315 -0.21 4.52 -11.65
N THR A 316 -0.40 3.22 -11.94
CA THR A 316 0.52 2.38 -12.70
C THR A 316 0.06 2.16 -14.14
N GLU A 317 -0.71 3.07 -14.71
CA GLU A 317 -0.99 3.03 -16.15
C GLU A 317 0.35 3.04 -16.92
N GLU A 318 0.44 2.52 -18.14
CA GLU A 318 1.70 2.60 -18.91
C GLU A 318 1.60 3.74 -19.95
N PRO A 319 2.37 4.85 -19.83
CA PRO A 319 3.39 5.14 -18.80
C PRO A 319 2.79 5.59 -17.44
N PRO A 320 3.47 5.30 -16.30
CA PRO A 320 2.98 5.73 -15.00
C PRO A 320 2.79 7.24 -14.94
N ARG A 321 1.82 7.71 -14.17
CA ARG A 321 1.44 9.13 -14.20
C ARG A 321 0.89 9.62 -12.88
N LEU A 322 0.92 10.95 -12.74
CA LEU A 322 0.25 11.70 -11.70
C LEU A 322 -0.97 12.39 -12.32
N LEU A 323 -2.11 12.22 -11.68
CA LEU A 323 -3.35 12.91 -11.97
C LEU A 323 -3.62 13.97 -10.89
N LEU A 324 -4.33 15.02 -11.27
CA LEU A 324 -4.77 16.10 -10.40
C LEU A 324 -6.27 16.30 -10.57
N ALA A 325 -6.99 16.31 -9.44
CA ALA A 325 -8.39 16.68 -9.38
C ALA A 325 -8.57 17.92 -8.49
N HIS A 326 -9.33 18.89 -8.96
CA HIS A 326 -9.78 20.00 -8.13
C HIS A 326 -11.00 19.57 -7.34
N VAL A 327 -10.91 19.69 -6.03
CA VAL A 327 -11.92 19.22 -5.09
C VAL A 327 -12.14 20.26 -3.99
N ASN A 328 -13.30 20.21 -3.36
CA ASN A 328 -13.46 20.79 -2.04
C ASN A 328 -13.19 19.64 -1.07
N GLY A 329 -12.07 19.64 -0.36
CA GLY A 329 -11.64 18.50 0.46
C GLY A 329 -12.52 18.20 1.68
N SER A 330 -13.67 18.86 1.79
CA SER A 330 -14.77 18.47 2.67
C SER A 330 -15.41 17.16 2.22
N SER A 331 -16.03 16.47 3.18
CA SER A 331 -16.72 15.21 2.94
C SER A 331 -18.25 15.38 2.86
N PRO A 332 -18.97 14.58 2.04
CA PRO A 332 -18.44 13.68 1.02
C PRO A 332 -17.86 14.44 -0.17
N LEU A 333 -16.92 13.80 -0.88
CA LEU A 333 -16.49 14.28 -2.19
C LEU A 333 -17.70 14.40 -3.14
N PRO A 334 -17.66 15.32 -4.12
CA PRO A 334 -18.75 15.44 -5.10
C PRO A 334 -18.97 14.10 -5.82
N PRO A 335 -20.19 13.81 -6.30
CA PRO A 335 -20.52 12.52 -6.93
C PRO A 335 -19.70 12.23 -8.21
N SER A 336 -19.02 13.24 -8.74
CA SER A 336 -18.04 13.12 -9.81
C SER A 336 -17.06 14.28 -9.75
N PHE A 337 -15.81 14.04 -10.12
CA PHE A 337 -14.84 15.09 -10.44
C PHE A 337 -13.99 14.66 -11.63
N ASN A 338 -13.34 15.62 -12.28
CA ASN A 338 -12.40 15.34 -13.37
C ASN A 338 -10.98 15.26 -12.82
N ALA A 339 -10.36 14.07 -12.93
CA ALA A 339 -8.94 13.89 -12.67
C ALA A 339 -8.18 14.04 -13.99
N SER A 340 -7.41 15.12 -14.11
CA SER A 340 -6.65 15.45 -15.32
C SER A 340 -5.19 15.03 -15.18
N LEU A 341 -4.51 14.75 -16.30
CA LEU A 341 -3.07 14.44 -16.30
C LEU A 341 -2.28 15.64 -15.77
N PHE A 342 -1.55 15.44 -14.67
CA PHE A 342 -0.67 16.43 -14.07
C PHE A 342 0.76 16.31 -14.61
N LEU A 343 1.31 15.08 -14.55
CA LEU A 343 2.67 14.76 -14.97
C LEU A 343 2.74 13.30 -15.45
N THR A 344 3.37 13.06 -16.59
CA THR A 344 3.77 11.71 -17.03
C THR A 344 5.11 11.35 -16.42
N LEU A 345 5.19 10.17 -15.79
CA LEU A 345 6.41 9.63 -15.24
C LEU A 345 7.04 8.68 -16.26
N HIS A 346 8.30 8.94 -16.61
CA HIS A 346 8.96 8.19 -17.68
C HIS A 346 9.16 6.72 -17.25
N PRO A 347 8.79 5.71 -18.06
CA PRO A 347 8.87 4.29 -17.69
C PRO A 347 10.28 3.80 -17.33
N GLY A 348 11.33 4.47 -17.80
CA GLY A 348 12.72 4.16 -17.42
C GLY A 348 13.07 4.59 -15.99
N ASN A 349 12.29 5.51 -15.42
CA ASN A 349 12.51 6.12 -14.12
C ASN A 349 11.45 5.68 -13.09
N PHE A 350 10.27 5.26 -13.55
CA PHE A 350 9.16 4.85 -12.71
C PHE A 350 8.46 3.59 -13.21
N SER A 351 8.03 2.78 -12.26
CA SER A 351 7.26 1.55 -12.41
C SER A 351 6.08 1.49 -11.43
N THR A 352 6.24 2.02 -10.22
CA THR A 352 5.18 1.99 -9.18
C THR A 352 5.31 3.25 -8.32
N PRO A 353 4.83 4.41 -8.82
CA PRO A 353 4.88 5.66 -8.08
C PRO A 353 3.98 5.59 -6.83
N LYS A 354 4.56 5.83 -5.66
CA LYS A 354 3.86 5.79 -4.38
C LYS A 354 4.13 7.04 -3.57
N PHE A 355 3.08 7.56 -2.94
CA PHE A 355 3.14 8.61 -1.94
C PHE A 355 1.89 8.52 -1.06
N GLY A 356 1.96 9.06 0.17
CA GLY A 356 0.84 9.08 1.11
C GLY A 356 0.43 10.50 1.49
N PRO A 357 -0.52 10.66 2.43
CA PRO A 357 -1.04 11.97 2.83
C PRO A 357 0.01 12.90 3.45
N TYR A 358 1.12 12.35 3.94
CA TYR A 358 2.22 13.10 4.56
C TYR A 358 3.43 13.27 3.62
N SER A 359 3.26 13.14 2.31
CA SER A 359 4.36 13.26 1.35
C SER A 359 4.63 14.70 0.90
N MET A 360 3.78 15.66 1.27
CA MET A 360 3.86 17.05 0.82
C MET A 360 4.31 17.97 1.96
N ALA A 361 5.19 18.90 1.65
CA ALA A 361 5.56 19.98 2.58
C ALA A 361 4.34 20.87 2.86
N ALA A 362 4.28 21.49 4.05
CA ALA A 362 3.10 22.26 4.48
C ALA A 362 2.81 23.50 3.62
N ASN A 363 3.81 24.00 2.89
CA ASN A 363 3.63 25.09 1.93
C ASN A 363 3.08 24.64 0.57
N GLY A 364 2.95 23.33 0.34
CA GLY A 364 2.43 22.73 -0.90
C GLY A 364 3.36 22.82 -2.10
N THR A 365 4.56 23.39 -1.96
CA THR A 365 5.47 23.62 -3.08
C THR A 365 6.28 22.38 -3.46
N CYS A 366 6.39 21.42 -2.54
CA CYS A 366 7.19 20.22 -2.72
C CYS A 366 6.44 18.97 -2.29
N MET A 367 6.47 17.94 -3.15
CA MET A 367 5.95 16.62 -2.86
C MET A 367 7.04 15.58 -3.08
N TYR A 368 7.13 14.60 -2.18
CA TYR A 368 8.07 13.49 -2.29
C TYR A 368 7.35 12.23 -2.80
N LEU A 369 7.99 11.50 -3.70
CA LEU A 369 7.47 10.28 -4.28
C LEU A 369 8.52 9.19 -4.20
N MET A 370 8.06 7.94 -4.08
CA MET A 370 8.92 6.78 -4.20
C MET A 370 8.56 5.95 -5.42
N ASP A 371 9.58 5.36 -6.04
CA ASP A 371 9.38 4.18 -6.85
C ASP A 371 9.63 2.93 -6.02
N VAL A 372 8.54 2.19 -5.77
CA VAL A 372 8.51 1.07 -4.84
C VAL A 372 9.39 -0.09 -5.31
N ARG A 373 9.47 -0.35 -6.62
CA ARG A 373 10.22 -1.49 -7.18
C ARG A 373 11.66 -1.14 -7.56
N LEU A 374 11.90 0.09 -7.99
CA LEU A 374 13.23 0.57 -8.38
C LEU A 374 14.04 1.07 -7.17
N GLY A 375 13.41 1.26 -6.02
CA GLY A 375 14.08 1.72 -4.81
C GLY A 375 14.60 3.15 -4.98
N GLN A 376 13.74 4.05 -5.46
CA GLN A 376 14.12 5.43 -5.73
C GLN A 376 13.23 6.40 -4.97
N VAL A 377 13.81 7.51 -4.52
CA VAL A 377 13.10 8.62 -3.89
C VAL A 377 13.29 9.87 -4.74
N TRP A 378 12.19 10.53 -5.04
CA TRP A 378 12.12 11.69 -5.92
C TRP A 378 11.46 12.87 -5.21
N ALA A 379 11.88 14.08 -5.54
CA ALA A 379 11.21 15.32 -5.19
C ALA A 379 10.51 15.91 -6.41
N LEU A 380 9.28 16.36 -6.23
CA LEU A 380 8.48 17.06 -7.23
C LEU A 380 8.20 18.48 -6.74
N ASP A 381 8.75 19.46 -7.44
CA ASP A 381 8.29 20.84 -7.34
C ASP A 381 6.91 20.91 -8.03
N THR A 382 5.87 21.18 -7.25
CA THR A 382 4.48 21.14 -7.73
C THR A 382 4.15 22.29 -8.67
N ALA A 383 4.83 23.44 -8.55
CA ALA A 383 4.59 24.61 -9.37
C ALA A 383 5.27 24.48 -10.74
N SER A 384 6.55 24.08 -10.75
CA SER A 384 7.31 23.90 -12.00
C SER A 384 7.08 22.53 -12.65
N ARG A 385 6.49 21.58 -11.90
CA ARG A 385 6.35 20.16 -12.27
C ARG A 385 7.69 19.49 -12.54
N GLN A 386 8.75 20.02 -11.96
CA GLN A 386 10.10 19.47 -12.10
C GLN A 386 10.31 18.32 -11.11
N LEU A 387 10.72 17.18 -11.65
CA LEU A 387 10.99 15.97 -10.89
C LEU A 387 12.51 15.75 -10.77
N THR A 388 13.00 15.59 -9.55
CA THR A 388 14.43 15.46 -9.24
C THR A 388 14.69 14.16 -8.47
N LEU A 389 15.61 13.34 -8.96
CA LEU A 389 16.02 12.10 -8.29
C LEU A 389 16.92 12.46 -7.10
N ILE A 390 16.53 12.05 -5.89
CA ILE A 390 17.27 12.36 -4.66
C ILE A 390 18.04 11.15 -4.15
N VAL A 391 17.38 9.99 -4.06
CA VAL A 391 17.99 8.74 -3.61
C VAL A 391 17.77 7.66 -4.65
N GLY A 392 18.82 6.91 -4.97
CA GLY A 392 18.81 5.82 -5.92
C GLY A 392 20.17 5.59 -6.55
N LYS A 393 20.29 4.57 -7.41
CA LYS A 393 21.58 4.16 -8.01
C LYS A 393 22.32 5.29 -8.75
N GLU A 394 21.58 6.18 -9.41
CA GLU A 394 22.12 7.29 -10.22
C GLU A 394 21.85 8.66 -9.58
N ALA A 395 21.45 8.66 -8.31
CA ALA A 395 21.09 9.87 -7.58
C ALA A 395 22.32 10.53 -6.92
N PRO A 396 22.20 11.80 -6.46
CA PRO A 396 23.21 12.41 -5.59
C PRO A 396 23.50 11.57 -4.35
N ILE A 397 22.48 10.96 -3.77
CA ILE A 397 22.63 9.93 -2.73
C ILE A 397 22.52 8.55 -3.36
N ALA A 398 23.68 8.00 -3.69
CA ALA A 398 23.81 6.65 -4.24
C ALA A 398 23.43 5.61 -3.17
N ALA A 399 22.20 5.10 -3.26
CA ALA A 399 21.71 3.99 -2.46
C ALA A 399 21.06 2.94 -3.36
N GLN A 400 21.24 1.68 -2.99
CA GLN A 400 20.58 0.56 -3.63
C GLN A 400 19.85 -0.23 -2.54
N PHE A 401 18.55 -0.40 -2.72
CA PHE A 401 17.72 -1.18 -1.83
C PHE A 401 17.58 -2.57 -2.41
N GLU A 402 17.89 -3.59 -1.60
CA GLU A 402 17.66 -4.99 -1.97
C GLU A 402 16.16 -5.31 -1.91
N ASP A 403 15.45 -4.63 -1.01
CA ASP A 403 14.04 -4.78 -0.74
C ASP A 403 13.20 -3.65 -1.33
N THR A 404 11.89 -3.90 -1.37
CA THR A 404 10.87 -2.96 -1.81
C THR A 404 10.69 -1.81 -0.80
N LEU A 405 10.45 -0.59 -1.26
CA LEU A 405 10.18 0.54 -0.36
C LEU A 405 8.74 0.50 0.19
N GLY A 406 8.56 0.93 1.44
CA GLY A 406 7.27 0.96 2.13
C GLY A 406 6.52 2.26 1.89
N GLU A 407 6.53 3.15 2.86
CA GLU A 407 5.88 4.46 2.84
C GLU A 407 6.87 5.56 3.23
N LEU A 408 6.56 6.80 2.86
CA LEU A 408 7.35 7.96 3.18
C LEU A 408 6.48 9.03 3.84
N VAL A 409 7.12 9.84 4.67
CA VAL A 409 6.54 11.03 5.28
C VAL A 409 7.58 12.14 5.27
N THR A 410 7.12 13.38 5.21
CA THR A 410 7.98 14.57 5.26
C THR A 410 7.58 15.47 6.43
N THR A 411 8.55 16.17 7.00
CA THR A 411 8.28 17.22 7.98
C THR A 411 7.56 18.40 7.34
N SER A 412 6.89 19.21 8.15
CA SER A 412 6.11 20.36 7.67
C SER A 412 6.94 21.37 6.87
N ASP A 413 8.23 21.55 7.22
CA ASP A 413 9.18 22.38 6.49
C ASP A 413 9.74 21.72 5.21
N GLY A 414 9.45 20.44 4.97
CA GLY A 414 9.92 19.65 3.84
C GLY A 414 11.41 19.33 3.88
N ARG A 415 12.11 19.53 5.00
CA ARG A 415 13.58 19.36 5.06
C ARG A 415 14.02 17.99 5.54
N SER A 416 13.13 17.23 6.16
CA SER A 416 13.39 15.85 6.60
C SER A 416 12.36 14.91 6.01
N VAL A 417 12.84 13.85 5.35
CA VAL A 417 12.01 12.81 4.74
C VAL A 417 12.36 11.48 5.40
N PHE A 418 11.37 10.86 6.02
CA PHE A 418 11.49 9.51 6.54
C PHE A 418 10.84 8.53 5.58
N PHE A 419 11.40 7.35 5.43
CA PHE A 419 10.76 6.28 4.66
C PHE A 419 11.14 4.90 5.16
N THR A 420 10.25 3.93 4.97
CA THR A 420 10.43 2.54 5.38
C THR A 420 10.86 1.66 4.20
N SER A 421 11.46 0.51 4.51
CA SER A 421 11.68 -0.55 3.53
C SER A 421 11.16 -1.89 4.06
N LEU A 422 10.80 -2.78 3.14
CA LEU A 422 10.42 -4.15 3.46
C LEU A 422 11.58 -4.99 4.02
N GLY A 423 12.81 -4.46 4.03
CA GLY A 423 13.94 -5.02 4.78
C GLY A 423 13.92 -4.69 6.28
N GLY A 424 12.84 -4.08 6.78
CA GLY A 424 12.69 -3.75 8.20
C GLY A 424 13.44 -2.48 8.62
N THR A 425 13.77 -1.58 7.70
CA THR A 425 14.56 -0.38 8.01
C THR A 425 13.76 0.90 7.92
N LEU A 426 14.02 1.83 8.85
CA LEU A 426 13.55 3.21 8.81
C LEU A 426 14.72 4.11 8.42
N HIS A 427 14.55 4.82 7.32
CA HIS A 427 15.53 5.72 6.73
C HIS A 427 15.17 7.17 7.04
N LEU A 428 16.19 8.03 7.19
CA LEU A 428 16.08 9.47 7.23
C LEU A 428 16.95 10.07 6.13
N LEU A 429 16.35 10.96 5.35
CA LEU A 429 16.97 11.84 4.37
C LEU A 429 16.79 13.29 4.85
N THR A 430 17.85 14.08 4.84
CA THR A 430 17.76 15.52 5.15
C THR A 430 18.14 16.35 3.93
N LEU A 431 17.51 17.51 3.79
CA LEU A 431 17.68 18.44 2.68
C LEU A 431 17.98 19.86 3.20
N ASP A 432 18.64 20.67 2.38
CA ASP A 432 18.89 22.07 2.72
C ASP A 432 17.59 22.89 2.82
N SER A 433 16.59 22.52 2.02
CA SER A 433 15.28 23.15 1.85
C SER A 433 14.30 22.14 1.24
N ALA A 434 13.00 22.44 1.26
CA ALA A 434 12.00 21.61 0.58
C ALA A 434 12.32 21.49 -0.93
N CYS A 435 12.33 20.26 -1.45
CA CYS A 435 12.77 19.92 -2.83
C CYS A 435 14.22 20.31 -3.16
N GLY A 436 15.02 20.66 -2.15
CA GLY A 436 16.36 21.17 -2.31
C GLY A 436 17.44 20.09 -2.42
N THR A 437 18.68 20.48 -2.10
CA THR A 437 19.83 19.59 -2.22
C THR A 437 19.84 18.59 -1.05
N PRO A 438 20.03 17.30 -1.30
CA PRO A 438 20.19 16.31 -0.24
C PRO A 438 21.48 16.59 0.57
N LEU A 439 21.35 16.64 1.90
CA LEU A 439 22.47 16.90 2.83
C LEU A 439 23.00 15.63 3.46
N SER A 440 22.13 14.75 3.94
CA SER A 440 22.52 13.51 4.60
C SER A 440 21.50 12.39 4.40
N TYR A 441 21.97 11.16 4.57
CA TYR A 441 21.16 9.95 4.53
C TYR A 441 21.66 8.97 5.59
N GLN A 442 20.74 8.41 6.37
CA GLN A 442 21.05 7.46 7.43
C GLN A 442 19.90 6.49 7.71
N ILE A 443 20.23 5.32 8.25
CA ILE A 443 19.26 4.37 8.80
C ILE A 443 19.13 4.65 10.29
N VAL A 444 17.94 5.04 10.76
CA VAL A 444 17.73 5.51 12.13
C VAL A 444 17.13 4.45 13.05
N ALA A 445 16.43 3.46 12.49
CA ALA A 445 15.93 2.31 13.22
C ALA A 445 15.84 1.06 12.33
N ARG A 446 15.84 -0.13 12.96
CA ARG A 446 15.70 -1.42 12.27
C ARG A 446 14.86 -2.40 13.09
N MET A 447 13.95 -3.09 12.42
CA MET A 447 13.25 -4.27 12.90
C MET A 447 13.98 -5.52 12.41
N VAL A 448 14.22 -6.49 13.30
CA VAL A 448 14.87 -7.76 12.97
C VAL A 448 13.77 -8.80 12.74
N ASP A 449 13.96 -9.67 11.74
CA ASP A 449 13.04 -10.75 11.37
C ASP A 449 11.63 -10.33 10.91
N ASN A 450 11.44 -9.04 10.65
CA ASN A 450 10.17 -8.49 10.18
C ASN A 450 10.38 -7.20 9.39
N TYR A 451 9.32 -6.70 8.75
CA TYR A 451 9.36 -5.54 7.87
C TYR A 451 8.59 -4.34 8.39
N LEU A 452 9.01 -3.15 7.94
CA LEU A 452 8.34 -1.89 8.18
C LEU A 452 7.69 -1.44 6.87
N VAL A 453 6.41 -1.06 6.89
CA VAL A 453 5.68 -0.75 5.66
C VAL A 453 4.82 0.51 5.78
N GLY A 454 4.04 0.65 6.84
CA GLY A 454 3.23 1.84 7.08
C GLY A 454 4.03 2.97 7.72
N LEU A 455 3.74 4.23 7.39
CA LEU A 455 4.39 5.38 8.01
C LEU A 455 3.46 6.59 8.10
N ALA A 456 3.39 7.20 9.29
CA ALA A 456 2.77 8.50 9.53
C ALA A 456 3.64 9.34 10.47
N ILE A 457 3.47 10.66 10.41
CA ILE A 457 4.13 11.62 11.29
C ILE A 457 3.08 12.43 12.04
N SER A 458 3.29 12.64 13.33
CA SER A 458 2.36 13.45 14.13
C SER A 458 2.38 14.92 13.69
N PRO A 459 1.26 15.66 13.84
CA PRO A 459 1.17 17.06 13.43
C PRO A 459 2.19 17.98 14.11
N ASP A 460 2.58 17.67 15.33
CA ASP A 460 3.57 18.36 16.15
C ASP A 460 5.01 17.90 15.90
N VAL A 461 5.22 16.89 15.05
CA VAL A 461 6.54 16.31 14.72
C VAL A 461 7.22 15.72 15.96
N GLU A 462 6.46 15.32 16.98
CA GLU A 462 6.99 14.63 18.16
C GLU A 462 7.09 13.11 17.97
N TYR A 463 6.32 12.53 17.04
CA TYR A 463 6.24 11.08 16.87
C TYR A 463 6.19 10.66 15.40
N LEU A 464 6.82 9.51 15.13
CA LEU A 464 6.53 8.69 13.96
C LEU A 464 5.66 7.51 14.37
N TYR A 465 4.66 7.19 13.57
CA TYR A 465 3.90 5.95 13.67
C TYR A 465 4.33 5.03 12.54
N VAL A 466 4.68 3.79 12.87
CA VAL A 466 5.22 2.82 11.92
C VAL A 466 4.40 1.56 11.95
N GLY A 467 3.85 1.17 10.81
CA GLY A 467 3.12 -0.08 10.63
C GLY A 467 4.07 -1.22 10.26
N THR A 468 3.89 -2.38 10.89
CA THR A 468 4.82 -3.52 10.79
C THR A 468 4.20 -4.72 10.05
N GLY A 469 5.05 -5.69 9.72
CA GLY A 469 4.65 -6.95 9.08
C GLY A 469 4.07 -8.02 10.02
N ASP A 470 4.09 -7.79 11.34
CA ASP A 470 3.43 -8.63 12.36
C ASP A 470 2.12 -8.04 12.88
N GLY A 471 1.58 -7.01 12.21
CA GLY A 471 0.29 -6.45 12.61
C GLY A 471 0.36 -5.47 13.78
N HIS A 472 1.47 -4.77 13.98
CA HIS A 472 1.57 -3.72 15.01
C HIS A 472 1.67 -2.32 14.41
N ILE A 473 1.21 -1.33 15.18
CA ILE A 473 1.63 0.06 15.00
C ILE A 473 2.55 0.42 16.15
N LEU A 474 3.77 0.84 15.81
CA LEU A 474 4.75 1.34 16.75
C LEU A 474 4.74 2.87 16.73
N ARG A 475 4.72 3.48 17.91
CA ARG A 475 4.98 4.92 18.10
C ARG A 475 6.44 5.11 18.46
N LEU A 476 7.17 5.87 17.65
CA LEU A 476 8.57 6.23 17.84
C LEU A 476 8.66 7.70 18.23
N GLY A 477 9.28 8.02 19.35
CA GLY A 477 9.53 9.41 19.73
C GLY A 477 10.62 10.03 18.86
N LEU A 478 10.38 11.24 18.36
CA LEU A 478 11.36 12.03 17.61
C LEU A 478 12.19 12.90 18.56
N GLY A 479 13.48 12.98 18.30
CA GLY A 479 14.40 13.91 18.95
C GLY A 479 14.62 15.16 18.10
N GLU A 480 15.79 15.78 18.25
CA GLU A 480 16.14 16.95 17.44
C GLU A 480 16.48 16.52 16.02
N LEU A 481 15.72 17.03 15.05
CA LEU A 481 16.01 16.85 13.63
C LEU A 481 17.11 17.85 13.19
N PRO A 482 18.07 17.41 12.35
CA PRO A 482 19.26 18.18 11.99
C PRO A 482 19.03 19.33 11.00
#